data_AF-A0A7C5ESD7-F1
#
_entry.id   AF-A0A7C5ESD7-F1
#
_cell.length_a   1.000
_cell.length_b   1.000
_cell.length_c   1.000
_cell.angle_alpha   90.00
_cell.angle_beta   90.00
_cell.angle_gamma   90.00
#
_symmetry.space_group_name_H-M   'P 1'
#
loop_
_entity.id
_entity.type
_entity.pdbx_description
1 polymer ?
#
loop_
_entity_poly.entity_id
_entity_poly.type
_entity_poly.pdbx_seq_one_letter_code
_entity_poly.pdbx_strand_id
1 'polypeptide(L)'
;MSICPNCGARNPRENTVCRSCGAVLGAEPEPAAREQPPEAEEEAVATEAALEEAAPKEAIPEEEEEAPGMTCIRCQAPIAPGEALVIPGRVRGQPAALCPRCVSDLEARFAAETEGIQLPRAVLFGAGAAILFAAVWYLVYRYTGTDLTLFAFLGGWGVAEAVRFGAGKKRGRKLQWLALGLTAAMILGAEYAILGRLNPANFLTAFWAQLTGSLFTLVLYALGLFQAYSTPAPRRLVGTRR
;
A
#
# COMPACT_ATOMS: atom_id res chain seq x y z
N MET A 1 -22.79 8.46 -15.95
CA MET A 1 -21.57 8.74 -15.16
C MET A 1 -20.46 9.13 -16.12
N SER A 2 -19.71 10.19 -15.82
CA SER A 2 -18.50 10.56 -16.58
C SER A 2 -17.27 9.96 -15.89
N ILE A 3 -16.30 9.53 -16.68
CA ILE A 3 -15.01 9.06 -16.16
C ILE A 3 -14.04 10.22 -16.32
N CYS A 4 -13.38 10.62 -15.24
CA CYS A 4 -12.39 11.69 -15.30
C CYS A 4 -11.21 11.28 -16.20
N PRO A 5 -10.85 12.07 -17.24
CA PRO A 5 -9.74 11.71 -18.12
C PRO A 5 -8.38 11.76 -17.42
N ASN A 6 -8.23 12.57 -16.38
CA ASN A 6 -6.99 12.70 -15.62
C ASN A 6 -6.79 11.55 -14.60
N CYS A 7 -7.87 11.10 -13.93
CA CYS A 7 -7.74 10.17 -12.82
C CYS A 7 -8.62 8.90 -12.89
N GLY A 8 -9.45 8.74 -13.91
CA GLY A 8 -10.32 7.55 -14.06
C GLY A 8 -11.40 7.40 -12.99
N ALA A 9 -11.54 8.34 -12.04
CA ALA A 9 -12.60 8.30 -11.05
C ALA A 9 -13.97 8.48 -11.73
N ARG A 10 -14.94 7.66 -11.34
CA ARG A 10 -16.34 7.80 -11.77
C ARG A 10 -16.94 8.99 -11.05
N ASN A 11 -17.47 9.93 -11.82
CA ASN A 11 -18.15 11.11 -11.31
C ASN A 11 -19.62 11.11 -11.77
N PRO A 12 -20.54 11.63 -10.94
CA PRO A 12 -21.88 12.01 -11.39
C PRO A 12 -21.81 12.95 -12.61
N ARG A 13 -22.81 12.90 -13.49
CA ARG A 13 -22.77 13.66 -14.76
C ARG A 13 -22.86 15.18 -14.52
N GLU A 14 -23.43 15.59 -13.39
CA GLU A 14 -23.57 16.98 -12.96
C GLU A 14 -22.29 17.60 -12.39
N ASN A 15 -21.24 16.82 -12.12
CA ASN A 15 -19.96 17.37 -11.64
C ASN A 15 -19.16 17.97 -12.80
N THR A 16 -18.92 19.28 -12.75
CA THR A 16 -17.97 19.99 -13.63
C THR A 16 -16.51 19.83 -13.18
N VAL A 17 -16.28 19.29 -11.98
CA VAL A 17 -14.94 19.06 -11.42
C VAL A 17 -14.87 17.68 -10.77
N CYS A 18 -13.76 16.98 -10.98
CA CYS A 18 -13.53 15.65 -10.44
C CYS A 18 -13.35 15.69 -8.91
N ARG A 19 -14.19 14.94 -8.18
CA ARG A 19 -14.09 14.86 -6.71
C ARG A 19 -12.81 14.21 -6.19
N SER A 20 -12.10 13.44 -7.02
CA SER A 20 -10.89 12.73 -6.60
C SER A 20 -9.60 13.53 -6.83
N CYS A 21 -9.55 14.36 -7.88
CA CYS A 21 -8.30 15.02 -8.27
C CYS A 21 -8.45 16.52 -8.60
N GLY A 22 -9.67 17.07 -8.60
CA GLY A 22 -9.90 18.47 -8.91
C GLY A 22 -9.85 18.85 -10.40
N ALA A 23 -9.69 17.90 -11.33
CA ALA A 23 -9.67 18.19 -12.76
C ALA A 23 -11.06 18.59 -13.28
N VAL A 24 -11.12 19.60 -14.15
CA VAL A 24 -12.37 20.02 -14.82
C VAL A 24 -12.86 18.90 -15.75
N LEU A 25 -14.15 18.59 -15.67
CA LEU A 25 -14.84 17.57 -16.46
C LEU A 25 -15.75 18.30 -17.46
N GLY A 26 -15.53 18.08 -18.76
CA GLY A 26 -16.49 18.51 -19.79
C GLY A 26 -16.23 19.86 -20.45
N ALA A 27 -14.98 20.32 -20.59
CA ALA A 27 -14.69 21.26 -21.67
C ALA A 27 -14.77 20.47 -22.98
N GLU A 28 -15.90 20.52 -23.67
CA GLU A 28 -15.95 20.10 -25.08
C GLU A 28 -14.95 20.97 -25.85
N PRO A 29 -13.94 20.39 -26.53
CA PRO A 29 -13.14 21.17 -27.46
C PRO A 29 -14.09 21.70 -28.53
N GLU A 30 -14.04 23.01 -28.73
CA GLU A 30 -14.74 23.71 -29.80
C GLU A 30 -14.54 22.95 -31.12
N PRO A 31 -15.61 22.54 -31.83
CA PRO A 31 -15.48 21.61 -32.95
C PRO A 31 -14.67 22.25 -34.07
N ALA A 32 -13.44 21.74 -34.25
CA ALA A 32 -12.61 22.03 -35.40
C ALA A 32 -13.38 21.69 -36.68
N ALA A 33 -13.36 22.62 -37.62
CA ALA A 33 -14.03 22.53 -38.91
C ALA A 33 -13.70 21.21 -39.62
N ARG A 34 -14.73 20.50 -40.06
CA ARG A 34 -14.64 19.30 -40.89
C ARG A 34 -14.09 19.66 -42.27
N GLU A 35 -12.85 19.27 -42.55
CA GLU A 35 -12.41 19.03 -43.93
C GLU A 35 -13.00 17.69 -44.41
N GLN A 36 -13.64 17.72 -45.57
CA GLN A 36 -14.23 16.57 -46.24
C GLN A 36 -13.12 15.71 -46.87
N PRO A 37 -13.14 14.37 -46.74
CA PRO A 37 -12.26 13.51 -47.50
C PRO A 37 -12.80 13.33 -48.94
N PRO A 38 -11.96 13.42 -49.98
CA PRO A 38 -12.36 13.10 -51.34
C PRO A 38 -12.53 11.60 -51.54
N GLU A 39 -13.38 11.31 -52.53
CA GLU A 39 -13.89 10.01 -52.97
C GLU A 39 -12.82 9.01 -53.41
N ALA A 40 -13.25 7.76 -53.32
CA ALA A 40 -12.59 6.56 -53.77
C ALA A 40 -12.29 6.57 -55.28
N GLU A 41 -11.12 6.06 -55.64
CA GLU A 41 -10.93 5.37 -56.92
C GLU A 41 -10.30 4.00 -56.67
N GLU A 42 -11.01 3.03 -57.23
CA GLU A 42 -10.81 1.61 -57.36
C GLU A 42 -9.83 1.36 -58.51
N GLU A 43 -8.79 0.55 -58.31
CA GLU A 43 -8.23 -0.23 -59.42
C GLU A 43 -7.39 -1.41 -58.92
N ALA A 44 -7.71 -2.58 -59.46
CA ALA A 44 -7.05 -3.85 -59.23
C ALA A 44 -6.08 -4.13 -60.37
N VAL A 45 -4.83 -4.54 -60.09
CA VAL A 45 -4.02 -5.32 -61.04
C VAL A 45 -3.06 -6.23 -60.26
N ALA A 46 -3.08 -7.52 -60.58
CA ALA A 46 -2.08 -8.51 -60.22
C ALA A 46 -0.99 -8.57 -61.30
N THR A 47 0.29 -8.76 -60.93
CA THR A 47 1.25 -9.58 -61.69
C THR A 47 2.57 -9.78 -60.95
N GLU A 48 2.92 -11.06 -60.82
CA GLU A 48 4.20 -11.71 -61.17
C GLU A 48 5.57 -11.27 -60.64
N ALA A 49 6.36 -12.32 -60.38
CA ALA A 49 7.72 -12.39 -59.92
C ALA A 49 8.77 -11.78 -60.85
N ALA A 50 9.85 -11.24 -60.27
CA ALA A 50 11.21 -11.38 -60.80
C ALA A 50 12.25 -11.06 -59.72
N LEU A 51 13.31 -11.88 -59.69
CA LEU A 51 14.55 -11.64 -58.96
C LEU A 51 15.26 -10.39 -59.52
N GLU A 52 15.88 -9.56 -58.67
CA GLU A 52 17.16 -8.93 -59.03
C GLU A 52 17.94 -8.38 -57.82
N GLU A 53 19.19 -8.84 -57.80
CA GLU A 53 20.46 -8.29 -57.30
C GLU A 53 20.58 -7.30 -56.13
N ALA A 54 21.55 -7.66 -55.29
CA ALA A 54 22.09 -6.94 -54.17
C ALA A 54 22.75 -5.61 -54.57
N ALA A 55 22.32 -4.53 -53.92
CA ALA A 55 23.09 -3.29 -53.77
C ALA A 55 23.47 -3.09 -52.28
N PRO A 56 24.61 -2.46 -51.97
CA PRO A 56 25.10 -2.36 -50.61
C PRO A 56 24.19 -1.44 -49.80
N LYS A 57 23.63 -1.97 -48.71
CA LYS A 57 23.01 -1.15 -47.65
C LYS A 57 24.08 -0.22 -47.10
N GLU A 58 24.06 1.05 -47.51
CA GLU A 58 24.71 2.11 -46.76
C GLU A 58 24.16 2.08 -45.34
N ALA A 59 25.07 2.00 -44.36
CA ALA A 59 24.73 1.99 -42.96
C ALA A 59 24.07 3.32 -42.61
N ILE A 60 22.75 3.29 -42.43
CA ILE A 60 21.98 4.35 -41.78
C ILE A 60 22.65 4.53 -40.40
N PRO A 61 23.12 5.74 -40.04
CA PRO A 61 23.55 6.00 -38.67
C PRO A 61 22.39 5.60 -37.76
N GLU A 62 22.63 4.69 -36.83
CA GLU A 62 21.70 4.43 -35.73
C GLU A 62 21.55 5.78 -35.01
N GLU A 63 20.52 6.56 -35.38
CA GLU A 63 20.03 7.66 -34.56
C GLU A 63 19.70 7.00 -33.22
N GLU A 64 20.53 7.26 -32.21
CA GLU A 64 20.24 6.92 -30.82
C GLU A 64 18.83 7.46 -30.55
N GLU A 65 17.86 6.55 -30.58
CA GLU A 65 16.45 6.84 -30.32
C GLU A 65 16.41 7.33 -28.87
N GLU A 66 16.50 8.65 -28.72
CA GLU A 66 16.67 9.35 -27.45
C GLU A 66 15.46 9.01 -26.59
N ALA A 67 15.65 8.03 -25.68
CA ALA A 67 14.56 7.45 -24.92
C ALA A 67 13.75 8.57 -24.25
N PRO A 68 12.40 8.51 -24.32
CA PRO A 68 11.53 9.60 -23.89
C PRO A 68 11.91 10.03 -22.47
N GLY A 69 12.36 11.29 -22.34
CA GLY A 69 12.87 11.83 -21.09
C GLY A 69 11.86 11.65 -19.94
N MET A 70 12.21 10.86 -18.94
CA MET A 70 11.37 10.66 -17.76
C MET A 70 11.36 11.94 -16.93
N THR A 71 10.19 12.32 -16.39
CA THR A 71 10.06 13.46 -15.47
C THR A 71 9.84 12.98 -14.04
N CYS A 72 10.42 13.68 -13.07
CA CYS A 72 10.24 13.35 -11.67
C CYS A 72 8.81 13.70 -11.21
N ILE A 73 8.07 12.72 -10.68
CA ILE A 73 6.69 12.94 -10.21
C ILE A 73 6.58 13.96 -9.07
N ARG A 74 7.67 14.18 -8.32
CA ARG A 74 7.68 15.03 -7.13
C ARG A 74 8.09 16.47 -7.42
N CYS A 75 9.18 16.68 -8.16
CA CYS A 75 9.72 18.01 -8.45
C CYS A 75 9.54 18.44 -9.92
N GLN A 76 8.97 17.58 -10.77
CA GLN A 76 8.74 17.81 -12.21
C GLN A 76 10.00 18.08 -13.04
N ALA A 77 11.20 17.93 -12.46
CA ALA A 77 12.45 18.07 -13.18
C ALA A 77 12.65 16.91 -14.18
N PRO A 78 13.28 17.16 -15.35
CA PRO A 78 13.72 16.10 -16.26
C PRO A 78 14.77 15.22 -15.58
N ILE A 79 14.72 13.91 -15.83
CA ILE A 79 15.65 12.91 -15.28
C ILE A 79 16.49 12.35 -16.42
N ALA A 80 17.80 12.32 -16.24
CA ALA A 80 18.71 11.67 -17.19
C ALA A 80 18.44 10.15 -17.24
N PRO A 81 18.58 9.51 -18.42
CA PRO A 81 18.46 8.06 -18.53
C PRO A 81 19.48 7.36 -17.61
N GLY A 82 19.08 6.27 -16.93
CA GLY A 82 19.93 5.54 -15.99
C GLY A 82 19.87 6.02 -14.52
N GLU A 83 19.36 7.23 -14.26
CA GLU A 83 19.33 7.81 -12.91
C GLU A 83 17.95 7.75 -12.23
N ALA A 84 16.91 7.30 -12.95
CA ALA A 84 15.55 7.32 -12.44
C ALA A 84 15.33 6.14 -11.48
N LEU A 85 14.87 6.44 -10.25
CA LEU A 85 14.30 5.40 -9.39
C LEU A 85 12.83 5.21 -9.76
N VAL A 86 12.53 4.09 -10.41
CA VAL A 86 11.18 3.75 -10.84
C VAL A 86 10.47 2.91 -9.78
N ILE A 87 9.39 3.46 -9.23
CA ILE A 87 8.53 2.79 -8.25
C ILE A 87 7.32 2.20 -8.97
N PRO A 88 6.99 0.91 -8.77
CA PRO A 88 5.79 0.32 -9.35
C PRO A 88 4.53 1.01 -8.79
N GLY A 89 3.71 1.58 -9.66
CA GLY A 89 2.47 2.24 -9.27
C GLY A 89 1.48 1.24 -8.68
N ARG A 90 1.10 1.41 -7.41
CA ARG A 90 0.23 0.46 -6.68
C ARG A 90 -1.22 0.42 -7.17
N VAL A 91 -1.71 1.49 -7.79
CA VAL A 91 -3.16 1.69 -8.06
C VAL A 91 -3.51 1.86 -9.55
N ARG A 92 -2.54 2.18 -10.42
CA ARG A 92 -2.80 2.40 -11.86
C ARG A 92 -1.78 1.79 -12.82
N GLY A 93 -0.82 1.00 -12.32
CA GLY A 93 0.23 0.42 -13.17
C GLY A 93 1.20 1.42 -13.80
N GLN A 94 0.94 2.72 -13.73
CA GLN A 94 1.88 3.73 -14.21
C GLN A 94 3.10 3.79 -13.28
N PRO A 95 4.31 3.53 -13.80
CA PRO A 95 5.54 3.67 -13.04
C PRO A 95 5.73 5.12 -12.61
N ALA A 96 6.06 5.34 -11.35
CA ALA A 96 6.43 6.66 -10.86
C ALA A 96 7.95 6.79 -10.84
N ALA A 97 8.51 7.71 -11.62
CA ALA A 97 9.93 8.01 -11.61
C ALA A 97 10.26 9.11 -10.59
N LEU A 98 11.32 8.91 -9.81
CA LEU A 98 11.87 9.90 -8.88
C LEU A 98 13.33 10.20 -9.25
N CYS A 99 13.69 11.48 -9.26
CA CYS A 99 15.07 11.91 -9.44
C CYS A 99 15.92 11.63 -8.18
N PRO A 100 17.26 11.52 -8.31
CA PRO A 100 18.15 11.21 -7.19
C PRO A 100 18.00 12.15 -5.98
N ARG A 101 17.83 13.46 -6.21
CA ARG A 101 17.60 14.45 -5.14
C ARG A 101 16.31 14.18 -4.36
N CYS A 102 15.22 13.86 -5.08
CA CYS A 102 13.95 13.55 -4.42
C CYS A 102 14.02 12.24 -3.65
N VAL A 103 14.80 11.25 -4.12
CA VAL A 103 15.05 9.99 -3.42
C VAL A 103 15.80 10.25 -2.12
N SER A 104 16.93 10.97 -2.16
CA SER A 104 17.71 11.28 -0.95
C SER A 104 16.90 12.05 0.09
N ASP A 105 16.06 13.00 -0.35
CA ASP A 105 15.18 13.76 0.54
C ASP A 105 14.12 12.87 1.20
N LEU A 106 13.56 11.90 0.48
CA LEU A 106 12.59 10.95 1.03
C LEU A 106 13.26 9.99 2.00
N GLU A 107 14.44 9.47 1.66
CA GLU A 107 15.22 8.60 2.52
C GLU A 107 15.62 9.30 3.82
N ALA A 108 16.05 10.57 3.75
CA ALA A 108 16.36 11.37 4.93
C ALA A 108 15.12 11.56 5.83
N ARG A 109 13.94 11.82 5.24
CA ARG A 109 12.67 11.89 5.99
C ARG A 109 12.31 10.56 6.64
N PHE A 110 12.49 9.44 5.94
CA PHE A 110 12.25 8.11 6.50
C PHE A 110 13.24 7.76 7.61
N ALA A 111 14.52 8.13 7.47
CA ALA A 111 15.52 7.98 8.53
C ALA A 111 15.10 8.76 9.78
N ALA A 112 14.67 10.02 9.62
CA ALA A 112 14.17 10.85 10.72
C ALA A 112 12.90 10.28 11.39
N GLU A 113 12.04 9.54 10.66
CA GLU A 113 10.90 8.80 11.24
C GLU A 113 11.33 7.61 12.12
N THR A 114 12.56 7.11 11.96
CA THR A 114 13.09 5.95 12.70
C THR A 114 14.05 6.32 13.83
N GLU A 115 14.60 7.52 13.82
CA GLU A 115 15.51 8.01 14.86
C GLU A 115 14.77 8.66 16.05
N GLY A 116 15.40 8.62 17.23
CA GLY A 116 14.88 9.25 18.45
C GLY A 116 13.65 8.55 19.05
N ILE A 117 13.54 7.22 18.90
CA ILE A 117 12.41 6.44 19.43
C ILE A 117 12.37 6.51 20.96
N GLN A 118 11.27 7.02 21.52
CA GLN A 118 11.01 7.06 22.96
C GLN A 118 10.44 5.72 23.45
N LEU A 119 11.30 4.69 23.55
CA LEU A 119 10.92 3.33 23.95
C LEU A 119 10.11 3.25 25.26
N PRO A 120 10.48 3.92 26.37
CA PRO A 120 9.74 3.80 27.62
C PRO A 120 8.29 4.25 27.53
N ARG A 121 8.04 5.37 26.82
CA ARG A 121 6.67 5.85 26.57
C ARG A 121 5.92 4.90 25.64
N ALA A 122 6.57 4.38 24.61
CA ALA A 122 5.97 3.39 23.71
C ALA A 122 5.48 2.14 24.47
N VAL A 123 6.29 1.61 25.39
CA VAL A 123 5.93 0.48 26.26
C VAL A 123 4.75 0.83 27.16
N LEU A 124 4.78 1.99 27.82
CA LEU A 124 3.72 2.41 28.74
C LEU A 124 2.35 2.52 28.03
N PHE A 125 2.31 3.22 26.90
CA PHE A 125 1.08 3.39 26.12
C PHE A 125 0.61 2.06 25.52
N GLY A 126 1.52 1.26 24.97
CA GLY A 126 1.19 -0.05 24.40
C GLY A 126 0.65 -1.03 25.45
N ALA A 127 1.29 -1.11 26.62
CA ALA A 127 0.86 -1.95 27.74
C ALA A 127 -0.50 -1.49 28.30
N GLY A 128 -0.70 -0.18 28.46
CA GLY A 128 -1.99 0.39 28.88
C GLY A 128 -3.11 0.02 27.91
N ALA A 129 -2.88 0.13 26.60
CA ALA A 129 -3.84 -0.28 25.58
C ALA A 129 -4.11 -1.80 25.63
N ALA A 130 -3.07 -2.63 25.74
CA ALA A 130 -3.20 -4.09 25.84
C ALA A 130 -4.05 -4.51 27.05
N ILE A 131 -3.79 -3.94 28.22
CA ILE A 131 -4.58 -4.20 29.44
C ILE A 131 -6.03 -3.77 29.24
N LEU A 132 -6.26 -2.58 28.67
CA LEU A 132 -7.60 -2.07 28.42
C LEU A 132 -8.40 -3.00 27.48
N PHE A 133 -7.84 -3.40 26.34
CA PHE A 133 -8.51 -4.28 25.39
C PHE A 133 -8.75 -5.69 25.98
N ALA A 134 -7.77 -6.25 26.71
CA ALA A 134 -7.95 -7.53 27.38
C ALA A 134 -9.06 -7.48 28.45
N ALA A 135 -9.09 -6.41 29.25
CA ALA A 135 -10.12 -6.20 30.27
C ALA A 135 -11.51 -6.05 29.64
N VAL A 136 -11.64 -5.26 28.57
CA VAL A 136 -12.90 -5.09 27.86
C VAL A 136 -13.38 -6.42 27.27
N TRP A 137 -12.51 -7.17 26.59
CA TRP A 137 -12.86 -8.49 26.06
C TRP A 137 -13.34 -9.45 27.16
N TYR A 138 -12.59 -9.55 28.26
CA TYR A 138 -12.96 -10.35 29.42
C TYR A 138 -14.32 -9.95 30.00
N LEU A 139 -14.55 -8.64 30.19
CA LEU A 139 -15.80 -8.14 30.75
C LEU A 139 -16.99 -8.45 29.84
N VAL A 140 -16.85 -8.27 28.52
CA VAL A 140 -17.94 -8.61 27.61
C VAL A 140 -18.25 -10.10 27.69
N TYR A 141 -17.23 -10.97 27.59
CA TYR A 141 -17.41 -12.42 27.76
C TYR A 141 -18.11 -12.74 29.09
N ARG A 142 -17.68 -12.11 30.19
CA ARG A 142 -18.22 -12.34 31.54
C ARG A 142 -19.71 -12.00 31.65
N TYR A 143 -20.20 -11.00 30.93
CA TYR A 143 -21.59 -10.55 31.01
C TYR A 143 -22.50 -11.15 29.94
N THR A 144 -21.98 -11.45 28.74
CA THR A 144 -22.78 -11.97 27.63
C THR A 144 -22.64 -13.48 27.45
N GLY A 145 -21.58 -14.09 27.98
CA GLY A 145 -21.23 -15.49 27.72
C GLY A 145 -20.74 -15.77 26.30
N THR A 146 -20.60 -14.74 25.46
CA THR A 146 -20.16 -14.87 24.07
C THR A 146 -18.68 -14.57 23.96
N ASP A 147 -17.90 -15.48 23.37
CA ASP A 147 -16.52 -15.16 23.01
C ASP A 147 -16.50 -14.18 21.83
N LEU A 148 -15.85 -13.03 22.04
CA LEU A 148 -15.68 -11.99 21.05
C LEU A 148 -14.25 -11.98 20.55
N THR A 149 -13.89 -13.05 19.86
CA THR A 149 -12.59 -13.24 19.22
C THR A 149 -12.18 -12.08 18.28
N LEU A 150 -13.15 -11.28 17.81
CA LEU A 150 -12.92 -10.05 17.05
C LEU A 150 -12.03 -9.03 17.79
N PHE A 151 -12.00 -9.05 19.13
CA PHE A 151 -11.14 -8.18 19.93
C PHE A 151 -9.65 -8.46 19.72
N ALA A 152 -9.25 -9.65 19.27
CA ALA A 152 -7.86 -9.90 18.90
C ALA A 152 -7.43 -9.04 17.69
N PHE A 153 -8.31 -8.90 16.69
CA PHE A 153 -8.06 -8.04 15.53
C PHE A 153 -8.05 -6.55 15.90
N LEU A 154 -9.11 -6.09 16.58
CA LEU A 154 -9.23 -4.69 17.00
C LEU A 154 -8.14 -4.28 17.99
N GLY A 155 -7.85 -5.16 18.95
CA GLY A 155 -6.80 -4.97 19.94
C GLY A 155 -5.41 -4.94 19.31
N GLY A 156 -5.12 -5.81 18.33
CA GLY A 156 -3.84 -5.77 17.60
C GLY A 156 -3.58 -4.43 16.89
N TRP A 157 -4.60 -3.88 16.23
CA TRP A 157 -4.51 -2.55 15.64
C TRP A 157 -4.38 -1.44 16.70
N GLY A 158 -5.22 -1.48 17.74
CA GLY A 158 -5.23 -0.48 18.81
C GLY A 158 -3.94 -0.44 19.62
N VAL A 159 -3.39 -1.61 19.98
CA VAL A 159 -2.09 -1.73 20.68
C VAL A 159 -0.96 -1.16 19.84
N ALA A 160 -0.90 -1.49 18.55
CA ALA A 160 0.16 -0.97 17.68
C ALA A 160 0.08 0.54 17.45
N GLU A 161 -1.13 1.08 17.31
CA GLU A 161 -1.33 2.54 17.21
C GLU A 161 -0.95 3.24 18.53
N ALA A 162 -1.26 2.65 19.68
CA ALA A 162 -0.83 3.16 20.99
C ALA A 162 0.69 3.13 21.17
N VAL A 163 1.36 2.03 20.76
CA VAL A 163 2.83 1.94 20.72
C VAL A 163 3.42 3.03 19.83
N ARG A 164 2.85 3.22 18.63
CA ARG A 164 3.28 4.26 17.67
C ARG A 164 3.09 5.66 18.23
N PHE A 165 1.96 5.92 18.90
CA PHE A 165 1.68 7.19 19.55
C PHE A 165 2.66 7.45 20.70
N GLY A 166 2.85 6.48 21.59
CA GLY A 166 3.81 6.57 22.71
C GLY A 166 5.27 6.72 22.25
N ALA A 167 5.61 6.22 21.06
CA ALA A 167 6.92 6.41 20.44
C ALA A 167 7.11 7.79 19.77
N GLY A 168 6.12 8.69 19.81
CA GLY A 168 6.18 9.99 19.14
C GLY A 168 5.87 9.94 17.64
N LYS A 169 4.95 9.05 17.23
CA LYS A 169 4.60 8.75 15.83
C LYS A 169 5.75 8.17 14.98
N LYS A 170 6.83 7.74 15.64
CA LYS A 170 7.99 7.08 15.02
C LYS A 170 7.67 5.65 14.58
N ARG A 171 8.50 5.11 13.68
CA ARG A 171 8.36 3.76 13.11
C ARG A 171 9.67 3.00 13.26
N GLY A 172 9.65 1.67 13.25
CA GLY A 172 10.88 0.87 13.26
C GLY A 172 10.70 -0.57 13.76
N ARG A 173 11.67 -1.43 13.43
CA ARG A 173 11.63 -2.88 13.76
C ARG A 173 11.47 -3.16 15.25
N LYS A 174 12.11 -2.36 16.12
CA LYS A 174 11.97 -2.50 17.58
C LYS A 174 10.51 -2.30 18.03
N LEU A 175 9.80 -1.34 17.43
CA LEU A 175 8.39 -1.09 17.72
C LEU A 175 7.48 -2.19 17.15
N GLN A 176 7.84 -2.81 16.01
CA GLN A 176 7.10 -3.96 15.47
C GLN A 176 7.11 -5.15 16.41
N TRP A 177 8.30 -5.53 16.92
CA TRP A 177 8.41 -6.63 17.88
C TRP A 177 7.74 -6.30 19.21
N LEU A 178 7.83 -5.05 19.66
CA LEU A 178 7.14 -4.59 20.87
C LEU A 178 5.61 -4.70 20.72
N ALA A 179 5.05 -4.16 19.64
CA ALA A 179 3.61 -4.20 19.38
C ALA A 179 3.10 -5.64 19.20
N LEU A 180 3.85 -6.48 18.49
CA LEU A 180 3.55 -7.90 18.33
C LEU A 180 3.54 -8.62 19.68
N GLY A 181 4.58 -8.42 20.50
CA GLY A 181 4.70 -9.03 21.82
C GLY A 181 3.59 -8.61 22.78
N LEU A 182 3.25 -7.31 22.82
CA LEU A 182 2.15 -6.80 23.64
C LEU A 182 0.78 -7.30 23.18
N THR A 183 0.56 -7.44 21.86
CA THR A 183 -0.68 -7.99 21.32
C THR A 183 -0.81 -9.48 21.65
N ALA A 184 0.27 -10.25 21.52
CA ALA A 184 0.29 -11.65 21.92
C ALA A 184 0.01 -11.80 23.43
N ALA A 185 0.63 -10.96 24.27
CA ALA A 185 0.39 -10.94 25.71
C ALA A 185 -1.06 -10.56 26.05
N MET A 186 -1.66 -9.60 25.34
CA MET A 186 -3.07 -9.24 25.47
C MET A 186 -3.99 -10.43 25.18
N ILE A 187 -3.80 -11.11 24.04
CA ILE A 187 -4.62 -12.26 23.64
C ILE A 187 -4.49 -13.38 24.68
N LEU A 188 -3.26 -13.77 25.03
CA LEU A 188 -3.01 -14.83 26.01
C LEU A 188 -3.56 -14.46 27.40
N GLY A 189 -3.43 -13.20 27.81
CA GLY A 189 -3.97 -12.71 29.08
C GLY A 189 -5.49 -12.74 29.14
N ALA A 190 -6.17 -12.32 28.05
CA ALA A 190 -7.62 -12.39 27.94
C ALA A 190 -8.11 -13.85 27.97
N GLU A 191 -7.50 -14.72 27.18
CA GLU A 191 -7.85 -16.16 27.12
C GLU A 191 -7.58 -16.86 28.45
N TYR A 192 -6.49 -16.53 29.13
CA TYR A 192 -6.21 -17.05 30.46
C TYR A 192 -7.27 -16.61 31.47
N ALA A 193 -7.70 -15.34 31.42
CA ALA A 193 -8.76 -14.84 32.28
C ALA A 193 -10.13 -15.51 32.01
N ILE A 194 -10.40 -15.86 30.75
CA ILE A 194 -11.63 -16.51 30.30
C ILE A 194 -11.62 -18.02 30.62
N LEU A 195 -10.64 -18.76 30.12
CA LEU A 195 -10.55 -20.23 30.19
C LEU A 195 -9.84 -20.72 31.46
N GLY A 196 -8.74 -20.07 31.82
CA GLY A 196 -7.84 -20.49 32.89
C GLY A 196 -8.47 -20.40 34.28
N ARG A 197 -9.52 -19.57 34.45
CA ARG A 197 -10.27 -19.47 35.72
C ARG A 197 -10.92 -20.79 36.14
N LEU A 198 -11.35 -21.62 35.19
CA LEU A 198 -12.05 -22.87 35.49
C LEU A 198 -11.06 -24.02 35.75
N ASN A 199 -9.91 -24.03 35.07
CA ASN A 199 -8.90 -25.06 35.26
C ASN A 199 -7.50 -24.57 34.82
N PRO A 200 -6.72 -23.92 35.70
CA PRO A 200 -5.43 -23.33 35.32
C PRO A 200 -4.40 -24.38 34.91
N ALA A 201 -4.49 -25.61 35.45
CA ALA A 201 -3.61 -26.72 35.10
C ALA A 201 -3.76 -27.17 33.63
N ASN A 202 -4.95 -26.96 33.07
CA ASN A 202 -5.30 -27.36 31.70
C ASN A 202 -5.45 -26.16 30.76
N PHE A 203 -4.94 -24.97 31.13
CA PHE A 203 -5.05 -23.79 30.28
C PHE A 203 -4.47 -24.02 28.88
N LEU A 204 -3.25 -24.58 28.80
CA LEU A 204 -2.59 -24.79 27.51
C LEU A 204 -3.37 -25.74 26.60
N THR A 205 -3.96 -26.80 27.15
CA THR A 205 -4.76 -27.76 26.37
C THR A 205 -6.09 -27.15 25.93
N ALA A 206 -6.76 -26.39 26.80
CA ALA A 206 -7.99 -25.67 26.48
C ALA A 206 -7.74 -24.59 25.40
N PHE A 207 -6.68 -23.79 25.55
CA PHE A 207 -6.29 -22.78 24.58
C PHE A 207 -5.96 -23.39 23.22
N TRP A 208 -5.21 -24.51 23.19
CA TRP A 208 -4.94 -25.22 21.94
C TRP A 208 -6.23 -25.71 21.30
N ALA A 209 -7.12 -26.35 22.07
CA ALA A 209 -8.39 -26.86 21.56
C ALA A 209 -9.26 -25.74 20.97
N GLN A 210 -9.27 -24.55 21.58
CA GLN A 210 -9.97 -23.38 21.04
C GLN A 210 -9.31 -22.86 19.76
N LEU A 211 -7.98 -22.79 19.73
CA LEU A 211 -7.23 -22.33 18.57
C LEU A 211 -7.41 -23.25 17.34
N THR A 212 -7.51 -24.57 17.54
CA THR A 212 -7.77 -25.55 16.45
C THR A 212 -9.24 -25.76 16.15
N GLY A 213 -10.11 -25.57 17.13
CA GLY A 213 -11.54 -25.80 16.98
C GLY A 213 -12.21 -24.83 16.01
N SER A 214 -11.58 -23.68 15.73
CA SER A 214 -12.15 -22.64 14.89
C SER A 214 -11.10 -22.01 13.97
N LEU A 215 -11.20 -22.30 12.66
CA LEU A 215 -10.41 -21.62 11.64
C LEU A 215 -10.62 -20.09 11.69
N PHE A 216 -11.83 -19.65 12.00
CA PHE A 216 -12.16 -18.24 12.11
C PHE A 216 -11.38 -17.55 13.23
N THR A 217 -11.26 -18.20 14.39
CA THR A 217 -10.46 -17.71 15.53
C THR A 217 -8.99 -17.59 15.17
N LEU A 218 -8.44 -18.63 14.53
CA LEU A 218 -7.06 -18.63 14.06
C LEU A 218 -6.78 -17.49 13.08
N VAL A 219 -7.68 -17.27 12.10
CA VAL A 219 -7.55 -16.19 11.13
C VAL A 219 -7.59 -14.82 11.81
N LEU A 220 -8.50 -14.60 12.76
CA LEU A 220 -8.58 -13.33 13.47
C LEU A 220 -7.34 -13.06 14.33
N TYR A 221 -6.77 -14.09 14.96
CA TYR A 221 -5.53 -13.96 15.74
C TYR A 221 -4.35 -13.64 14.83
N ALA A 222 -4.24 -14.35 13.70
CA ALA A 222 -3.23 -14.08 12.70
C ALA A 222 -3.33 -12.66 12.15
N LEU A 223 -4.55 -12.18 11.84
CA LEU A 223 -4.78 -10.81 11.38
C LEU A 223 -4.44 -9.79 12.46
N GLY A 224 -4.83 -10.01 13.72
CA GLY A 224 -4.48 -9.13 14.84
C GLY A 224 -2.97 -9.00 15.04
N LEU A 225 -2.25 -10.12 15.05
CA LEU A 225 -0.78 -10.14 15.15
C LEU A 225 -0.11 -9.51 13.91
N PHE A 226 -0.63 -9.77 12.72
CA PHE A 226 -0.13 -9.17 11.48
C PHE A 226 -0.33 -7.65 11.47
N GLN A 227 -1.50 -7.16 11.88
CA GLN A 227 -1.76 -5.72 12.01
C GLN A 227 -0.83 -5.09 13.04
N ALA A 228 -0.62 -5.76 14.17
CA ALA A 228 0.28 -5.27 15.22
C ALA A 228 1.73 -5.12 14.72
N TYR A 229 2.21 -6.10 13.94
CA TYR A 229 3.56 -6.09 13.37
C TYR A 229 3.72 -5.12 12.19
N SER A 230 2.72 -5.02 11.32
CA SER A 230 2.80 -4.22 10.08
C SER A 230 2.61 -2.72 10.31
N THR A 231 1.83 -2.31 11.32
CA THR A 231 1.51 -0.91 11.57
C THR A 231 2.75 -0.02 11.84
N PRO A 232 3.67 -0.39 12.75
CA PRO A 232 4.89 0.38 13.01
C PRO A 232 6.06 0.04 12.06
N ALA A 233 5.78 -0.61 10.92
CA ALA A 233 6.81 -0.97 9.94
C ALA A 233 7.55 0.27 9.40
N PRO A 234 8.90 0.20 9.28
CA PRO A 234 9.67 1.26 8.65
C PRO A 234 9.32 1.34 7.16
N ARG A 235 9.17 2.56 6.66
CA ARG A 235 8.98 2.81 5.22
C ARG A 235 10.33 2.67 4.51
N ARG A 236 10.31 2.06 3.34
CA ARG A 236 11.47 1.94 2.44
C ARG A 236 11.00 2.19 1.03
N LEU A 237 11.80 2.92 0.25
CA LEU A 237 11.59 3.00 -1.18
C LEU A 237 12.03 1.67 -1.78
N VAL A 238 11.13 1.02 -2.50
CA VAL A 238 11.45 -0.17 -3.28
C VAL A 238 11.16 0.20 -4.73
N GLY A 239 12.21 0.26 -5.53
CA GLY A 239 12.14 0.62 -6.93
C GLY A 239 13.33 0.06 -7.68
N THR A 240 13.21 -0.01 -9.00
CA THR A 240 14.30 -0.39 -9.91
C THR A 240 14.95 0.89 -10.43
N ARG A 241 16.28 0.97 -10.37
CA ARG A 241 17.01 2.02 -11.10
C ARG A 241 16.95 1.71 -12.59
N ARG A 242 16.55 2.69 -13.38
CA ARG A 242 16.46 2.61 -14.85
C ARG A 242 16.99 3.90 -15.47
#